data_AF-A0A6P7K5Q6-F1
#
_entry.id   AF-A0A6P7K5Q6-F1
#
_cell.length_a   1.000
_cell.length_b   1.000
_cell.length_c   1.000
_cell.angle_alpha   90.00
_cell.angle_beta   90.00
_cell.angle_gamma   90.00
#
_symmetry.space_group_name_H-M   'P 1'
#
loop_
_entity.id
_entity.type
_entity.pdbx_description
1 polymer ?
#
loop_
_entity_poly.entity_id
_entity_poly.type
_entity_poly.pdbx_seq_one_letter_code
_entity_poly.pdbx_strand_id
1 'polypeptide(L)'
;MNSVFLSDTVLKDRSEENIPGASPVPIVTHDKTDDGILLRCVVRGASPKPEVVWKDGSGNILPAEEPQVSSSADKEGSYDIILEATVTETDDYRCVSIQQEIHHQIYSETHVTVDKDKVFESGSGVSISGIIVGLLLVAVLVALLVATKFGSIKLCWNRELEMEQELQRERELEMEQKLLRERELEEMKQELLRECELEMEQKLLRERKLEDRQEPRKECELEEMKQKIWREGKMKTMNLDPWRERKLEEKRREIRKECKEEEMKQKIWREDGLLQLLDSPETPAEKQNGYSTGNSKEAV
;
A
#
# COMPACT_ATOMS: atom_id res chain seq x y z
N MET A 1 6.57 50.64 34.16
CA MET A 1 7.98 50.18 34.24
C MET A 1 7.97 48.70 33.93
N ASN A 2 8.53 48.34 32.78
CA ASN A 2 8.38 47.03 32.17
C ASN A 2 9.17 45.99 32.96
N SER A 3 8.45 45.00 33.50
CA SER A 3 9.04 43.76 34.01
C SER A 3 9.51 42.94 32.81
N VAL A 4 10.80 43.00 32.50
CA VAL A 4 11.42 42.08 31.56
C VAL A 4 11.56 40.74 32.29
N PHE A 5 10.69 39.80 31.93
CA PHE A 5 10.89 38.39 32.22
C PHE A 5 12.13 37.94 31.44
N LEU A 6 13.26 37.75 32.13
CA LEU A 6 14.32 36.88 31.64
C LEU A 6 13.73 35.47 31.64
N SER A 7 13.19 35.04 30.50
CA SER A 7 12.93 33.62 30.27
C SER A 7 14.30 32.94 30.28
N ASP A 8 14.52 32.07 31.25
CA ASP A 8 15.64 31.13 31.24
C ASP A 8 15.55 30.35 29.92
N THR A 9 16.44 30.67 28.98
CA THR A 9 16.48 30.06 27.66
C THR A 9 17.08 28.66 27.79
N VAL A 10 16.20 27.66 27.82
CA VAL A 10 16.57 26.24 27.93
C VAL A 10 17.31 25.77 26.68
N LEU A 11 18.46 25.12 26.85
CA LEU A 11 19.19 24.43 25.78
C LEU A 11 18.35 23.25 25.27
N LYS A 12 18.11 23.18 23.96
CA LYS A 12 17.37 22.08 23.32
C LYS A 12 17.87 21.82 21.91
N ASP A 13 17.48 20.68 21.35
CA ASP A 13 17.64 20.45 19.92
C ASP A 13 16.76 21.42 19.13
N ARG A 14 17.36 22.09 18.15
CA ARG A 14 16.75 23.09 17.26
C ARG A 14 17.08 22.83 15.79
N SER A 15 17.60 21.64 15.46
CA SER A 15 17.97 21.31 14.08
C SER A 15 16.78 21.40 13.12
N GLU A 16 15.56 21.11 13.58
CA GLU A 16 14.33 21.25 12.78
C GLU A 16 13.94 22.71 12.51
N GLU A 17 14.42 23.66 13.31
CA GLU A 17 14.13 25.09 13.17
C GLU A 17 14.97 25.76 12.06
N ASN A 18 15.87 25.01 11.42
CA ASN A 18 16.73 25.45 10.31
C ASN A 18 17.51 26.74 10.62
N ILE A 19 18.01 26.88 11.85
CA ILE A 19 18.81 28.03 12.27
C ILE A 19 20.15 28.00 11.49
N PRO A 20 20.50 29.07 10.75
CA PRO A 20 21.77 29.13 10.05
C PRO A 20 22.94 28.98 11.02
N GLY A 21 23.86 28.06 10.72
CA GLY A 21 25.04 27.81 11.54
C GLY A 21 24.79 26.95 12.79
N ALA A 22 23.57 26.43 12.99
CA ALA A 22 23.35 25.39 13.99
C ALA A 22 24.27 24.18 13.74
N SER A 23 24.87 23.70 14.82
CA SER A 23 25.74 22.53 14.80
C SER A 23 24.98 21.35 14.21
N PRO A 24 25.56 20.61 13.25
CA PRO A 24 25.00 19.34 12.84
C PRO A 24 25.17 18.30 13.97
N VAL A 25 24.52 17.15 13.78
CA VAL A 25 24.73 15.96 14.62
C VAL A 25 26.23 15.62 14.64
N PRO A 26 26.86 15.47 15.82
CA PRO A 26 28.27 15.12 15.90
C PRO A 26 28.56 13.74 15.32
N ILE A 27 29.66 13.61 14.59
CA ILE A 27 30.14 12.33 14.05
C ILE A 27 31.05 11.70 15.10
N VAL A 28 30.73 10.48 15.52
CA VAL A 28 31.45 9.76 16.56
C VAL A 28 32.12 8.51 15.98
N THR A 29 33.40 8.34 16.31
CA THR A 29 34.18 7.14 16.00
C THR A 29 34.96 6.70 17.23
N HIS A 30 35.27 5.40 17.34
CA HIS A 30 36.12 4.89 18.40
C HIS A 30 37.12 3.86 17.86
N ASP A 31 38.34 3.87 18.39
CA ASP A 31 39.42 2.97 17.99
C ASP A 31 40.09 2.36 19.23
N LYS A 32 40.49 1.08 19.14
CA LYS A 32 41.23 0.40 20.21
C LYS A 32 42.69 0.83 20.18
N THR A 33 43.22 1.22 21.34
CA THR A 33 44.60 1.63 21.56
C THR A 33 45.24 0.80 22.68
N ASP A 34 46.55 0.91 22.87
CA ASP A 34 47.26 0.19 23.94
C ASP A 34 46.81 0.65 25.34
N ASP A 35 46.39 1.92 25.47
CA ASP A 35 45.99 2.56 26.73
C ASP A 35 44.47 2.52 27.00
N GLY A 36 43.68 1.96 26.08
CA GLY A 36 42.21 1.88 26.19
C GLY A 36 41.51 2.06 24.85
N ILE A 37 40.33 2.68 24.86
CA ILE A 37 39.56 3.00 23.65
C ILE A 37 39.58 4.51 23.45
N LEU A 38 40.08 4.96 22.30
CA LEU A 38 40.11 6.36 21.91
C LEU A 38 38.78 6.73 21.26
N LEU A 39 38.03 7.62 21.91
CA LEU A 39 36.83 8.25 21.38
C LEU A 39 37.21 9.49 20.59
N ARG A 40 36.65 9.65 19.39
CA ARG A 40 36.80 10.85 18.56
C ARG A 40 35.42 11.38 18.17
N CYS A 41 35.19 12.66 18.48
CA CYS A 41 33.99 13.39 18.09
C CYS A 41 34.33 14.51 17.11
N VAL A 42 33.60 14.60 16.00
CA VAL A 42 33.79 15.60 14.95
C VAL A 42 32.50 16.36 14.72
N VAL A 43 32.57 17.69 14.89
CA VAL A 43 31.49 18.63 14.57
C VAL A 43 31.97 19.52 13.43
N ARG A 44 31.19 19.66 12.36
CA ARG A 44 31.59 20.44 11.17
C ARG A 44 30.65 21.61 10.90
N GLY A 45 31.19 22.73 10.46
CA GLY A 45 30.44 23.86 9.90
C GLY A 45 29.50 24.57 10.88
N ALA A 46 29.83 24.57 12.18
CA ALA A 46 29.02 25.22 13.21
C ALA A 46 29.39 26.70 13.36
N SER A 47 28.39 27.58 13.48
CA SER A 47 28.56 29.02 13.72
C SER A 47 27.37 29.57 14.50
N PRO A 48 27.54 30.13 15.70
CA PRO A 48 28.80 30.47 16.38
C PRO A 48 29.56 29.24 16.89
N LYS A 49 30.81 29.44 17.33
CA LYS A 49 31.71 28.36 17.77
C LYS A 49 31.01 27.51 18.86
N PRO A 50 30.82 26.19 18.64
CA PRO A 50 30.22 25.34 19.65
C PRO A 50 31.23 24.97 20.75
N GLU A 51 30.72 24.70 21.94
CA GLU A 51 31.40 23.96 23.00
C GLU A 51 31.11 22.47 22.80
N VAL A 52 32.15 21.65 22.72
CA VAL A 52 32.01 20.19 22.54
C VAL A 52 32.52 19.51 23.80
N VAL A 53 31.74 18.59 24.35
CA VAL A 53 32.11 17.81 25.55
C VAL A 53 31.75 16.35 25.39
N TRP A 54 32.57 15.48 25.96
CA TRP A 54 32.26 14.07 26.14
C TRP A 54 31.55 13.85 27.48
N LYS A 55 30.50 13.03 27.47
CA LYS A 55 29.80 12.57 28.67
C LYS A 55 29.72 11.05 28.72
N ASP A 56 29.79 10.50 29.93
CA ASP A 56 29.52 9.09 30.18
C ASP A 56 28.01 8.78 30.24
N GLY A 57 27.65 7.52 30.45
CA GLY A 57 26.26 7.06 30.51
C GLY A 57 25.50 7.65 31.70
N SER A 58 26.24 8.00 32.75
CA SER A 58 25.76 8.67 33.96
C SER A 58 25.62 10.20 33.80
N GLY A 59 26.11 10.76 32.70
CA GLY A 59 26.07 12.19 32.39
C GLY A 59 27.23 13.03 32.93
N ASN A 60 28.29 12.40 33.46
CA ASN A 60 29.49 13.10 33.92
C ASN A 60 30.35 13.51 32.73
N ILE A 61 31.01 14.67 32.84
CA ILE A 61 31.93 15.16 31.80
C ILE A 61 33.25 14.40 31.90
N LEU A 62 33.71 13.86 30.78
CA LEU A 62 34.97 13.14 30.70
C LEU A 62 36.16 14.11 30.55
N PRO A 63 37.33 13.76 31.11
CA PRO A 63 38.58 14.41 30.74
C PRO A 63 38.88 14.09 29.26
N ALA A 64 39.02 15.14 28.45
CA ALA A 64 39.31 15.04 27.03
C ALA A 64 40.58 15.84 26.70
N GLU A 65 41.19 15.54 25.56
CA GLU A 65 42.27 16.34 25.01
C GLU A 65 41.79 17.74 24.62
N GLU A 66 42.72 18.68 24.44
CA GLU A 66 42.39 20.03 24.01
C GLU A 66 41.65 19.97 22.65
N PRO A 67 40.45 20.57 22.53
CA PRO A 67 39.68 20.52 21.30
C PRO A 67 40.48 21.13 20.14
N GLN A 68 40.63 20.37 19.05
CA GLN A 68 41.22 20.91 17.84
C GLN A 68 40.15 21.72 17.09
N VAL A 69 40.39 23.02 16.94
CA VAL A 69 39.45 23.94 16.30
C VAL A 69 40.05 24.47 15.02
N SER A 70 39.38 24.23 13.89
CA SER A 70 39.76 24.78 12.58
C SER A 70 38.61 25.57 11.96
N SER A 71 38.95 26.50 11.06
CA SER A 71 37.95 27.13 10.20
C SER A 71 37.45 26.10 9.19
N SER A 72 36.12 26.02 9.01
CA SER A 72 35.52 25.09 8.06
C SER A 72 35.85 25.47 6.62
N ALA A 73 36.19 24.48 5.81
CA ALA A 73 36.43 24.66 4.38
C ALA A 73 35.13 24.89 3.59
N ASP A 74 34.00 24.40 4.11
CA ASP A 74 32.72 24.40 3.41
C ASP A 74 31.99 25.74 3.50
N LYS A 75 32.16 26.47 4.61
CA LYS A 75 31.49 27.75 4.88
C LYS A 75 32.39 28.71 5.62
N GLU A 76 32.61 29.88 5.03
CA GLU A 76 33.35 30.98 5.63
C GLU A 76 32.67 31.44 6.94
N GLY A 77 33.47 31.59 8.01
CA GLY A 77 32.95 31.99 9.34
C GLY A 77 32.33 30.86 10.17
N SER A 78 32.49 29.60 9.75
CA SER A 78 32.08 28.43 10.54
C SER A 78 33.28 27.62 11.02
N TYR A 79 33.06 26.84 12.07
CA TYR A 79 34.08 26.10 12.80
C TYR A 79 33.89 24.60 12.66
N ASP A 80 34.99 23.90 12.45
CA ASP A 80 35.10 22.46 12.61
C ASP A 80 35.84 22.17 13.92
N ILE A 81 35.28 21.29 14.74
CA ILE A 81 35.85 20.91 16.05
C ILE A 81 36.04 19.41 16.10
N ILE A 82 37.22 18.98 16.55
CA ILE A 82 37.54 17.59 16.85
C ILE A 82 37.88 17.49 18.34
N LEU A 83 37.21 16.60 19.05
CA LEU A 83 37.45 16.31 20.46
C LEU A 83 37.75 14.83 20.67
N GLU A 84 38.90 14.53 21.25
CA GLU A 84 39.37 13.17 21.52
C GLU A 84 39.43 12.89 23.02
N ALA A 85 39.08 11.67 23.44
CA ALA A 85 39.14 11.24 24.83
C ALA A 85 39.45 9.74 24.92
N THR A 86 40.31 9.32 25.84
CA THR A 86 40.63 7.90 26.06
C THR A 86 39.82 7.35 27.24
N VAL A 87 39.13 6.24 27.02
CA VAL A 87 38.28 5.59 28.02
C VAL A 87 38.69 4.13 28.24
N THR A 88 38.55 3.64 29.48
CA THR A 88 38.95 2.28 29.88
C THR A 88 37.79 1.44 30.40
N GLU A 89 36.59 2.01 30.49
CA GLU A 89 35.39 1.31 30.98
C GLU A 89 34.37 1.12 29.86
N THR A 90 33.63 0.02 29.97
CA THR A 90 32.48 -0.27 29.11
C THR A 90 31.31 0.61 29.55
N ASP A 91 30.88 1.52 28.70
CA ASP A 91 29.74 2.42 28.96
C ASP A 91 29.19 3.01 27.64
N ASP A 92 28.06 3.71 27.74
CA ASP A 92 27.48 4.53 26.68
C ASP A 92 28.05 5.96 26.75
N TYR A 93 28.81 6.35 25.74
CA TYR A 93 29.44 7.67 25.69
C TYR A 93 28.69 8.60 24.75
N ARG A 94 28.49 9.84 25.18
CA ARG A 94 27.78 10.87 24.42
C ARG A 94 28.71 12.04 24.11
N CYS A 95 28.85 12.37 22.83
CA CYS A 95 29.43 13.64 22.43
C CYS A 95 28.33 14.70 22.33
N VAL A 96 28.45 15.78 23.09
CA VAL A 96 27.47 16.87 23.15
C VAL A 96 28.08 18.13 22.56
N SER A 97 27.42 18.69 21.55
CA SER A 97 27.71 20.01 20.96
C SER A 97 26.72 21.04 21.50
N ILE A 98 27.23 22.14 22.03
CA ILE A 98 26.46 23.19 22.71
C ILE A 98 26.77 24.52 22.04
N GLN A 99 25.74 25.22 21.57
CA GLN A 99 25.85 26.60 21.10
C GLN A 99 24.96 27.49 21.96
N GLN A 100 25.58 28.11 22.97
CA GLN A 100 24.87 28.90 23.98
C GLN A 100 24.13 30.10 23.37
N GLU A 101 24.74 30.77 22.38
CA GLU A 101 24.17 31.98 21.75
C GLU A 101 22.85 31.73 20.99
N ILE A 102 22.67 30.53 20.44
CA ILE A 102 21.43 30.16 19.72
C ILE A 102 20.56 29.16 20.50
N HIS A 103 20.96 28.86 21.74
CA HIS A 103 20.32 27.88 22.63
C HIS A 103 20.12 26.50 21.98
N HIS A 104 21.09 26.10 21.16
CA HIS A 104 21.07 24.83 20.46
C HIS A 104 21.99 23.84 21.16
N GLN A 105 21.48 22.63 21.39
CA GLN A 105 22.25 21.51 21.91
C GLN A 105 21.87 20.26 21.12
N ILE A 106 22.88 19.53 20.67
CA ILE A 106 22.71 18.27 19.95
C ILE A 106 23.79 17.28 20.38
N TYR A 107 23.48 15.98 20.34
CA TYR A 107 24.42 14.95 20.76
C TYR A 107 24.38 13.71 19.88
N SER A 108 25.43 12.91 19.99
CA SER A 108 25.56 11.60 19.36
C SER A 108 26.09 10.61 20.39
N GLU A 109 25.55 9.39 20.40
CA GLU A 109 25.84 8.35 21.40
C GLU A 109 26.56 7.16 20.76
N THR A 110 27.52 6.57 21.47
CA THR A 110 28.26 5.38 21.05
C THR A 110 28.44 4.43 22.23
N HIS A 111 28.12 3.15 22.02
CA HIS A 111 28.39 2.09 22.99
C HIS A 111 29.81 1.57 22.80
N VAL A 112 30.58 1.51 23.87
CA VAL A 112 31.95 1.02 23.85
C VAL A 112 32.10 -0.18 24.77
N THR A 113 32.66 -1.27 24.25
CA THR A 113 32.96 -2.49 25.01
C THR A 113 34.46 -2.65 25.19
N VAL A 114 34.93 -2.60 26.44
CA VAL A 114 36.34 -2.86 26.78
C VAL A 114 36.50 -4.31 27.18
N ASP A 115 37.11 -5.10 26.29
CA ASP A 115 37.55 -6.46 26.62
C ASP A 115 38.73 -6.37 27.60
N LYS A 116 38.46 -6.67 28.88
CA LYS A 116 39.48 -6.79 29.93
C LYS A 116 40.27 -8.09 29.74
N ASP A 117 40.96 -8.22 28.62
CA ASP A 117 41.95 -9.28 28.44
C ASP A 117 43.12 -9.00 29.38
N LYS A 118 43.36 -9.93 30.29
CA LYS A 118 44.41 -9.86 31.30
C LYS A 118 45.77 -9.73 30.62
N VAL A 119 46.29 -8.52 30.50
CA VAL A 119 47.72 -8.26 30.35
C VAL A 119 48.35 -8.60 31.69
N PHE A 120 48.70 -9.87 31.87
CA PHE A 120 49.47 -10.32 33.02
C PHE A 120 50.96 -10.17 32.67
N GLU A 121 51.48 -8.99 32.97
CA GLU A 121 52.91 -8.72 33.06
C GLU A 121 53.49 -9.57 34.20
N SER A 122 54.05 -10.74 33.86
CA SER A 122 54.72 -11.60 34.85
C SER A 122 56.23 -11.42 34.75
N GLY A 123 56.73 -10.59 35.66
CA GLY A 123 58.13 -10.45 35.98
C GLY A 123 58.80 -11.78 36.35
N SER A 124 60.12 -11.74 36.24
CA SER A 124 61.10 -12.81 36.31
C SER A 124 61.07 -13.69 37.57
N GLY A 125 61.19 -15.00 37.34
CA GLY A 125 62.01 -15.91 38.15
C GLY A 125 61.28 -16.89 39.06
N VAL A 126 60.97 -18.12 38.59
CA VAL A 126 60.64 -19.25 39.48
C VAL A 126 61.20 -20.58 38.94
N SER A 127 61.75 -21.37 39.87
CA SER A 127 62.42 -22.66 39.70
C SER A 127 61.49 -23.82 39.28
N ILE A 128 62.10 -24.82 38.63
CA ILE A 128 61.48 -25.82 37.74
C ILE A 128 60.46 -26.78 38.41
N SER A 129 60.41 -26.92 39.74
CA SER A 129 59.54 -27.92 40.41
C SER A 129 58.10 -27.48 40.65
N GLY A 130 57.79 -26.17 40.67
CA GLY A 130 56.42 -25.65 40.84
C GLY A 130 55.60 -25.63 39.55
N ILE A 131 56.28 -25.71 38.40
CA ILE A 131 55.70 -25.53 37.07
C ILE A 131 54.74 -26.67 36.71
N ILE A 132 55.08 -27.92 37.06
CA ILE A 132 54.28 -29.08 36.65
C ILE A 132 52.92 -29.12 37.36
N VAL A 133 52.88 -28.84 38.67
CA VAL A 133 51.63 -28.81 39.44
C VAL A 133 50.78 -27.59 39.04
N GLY A 134 51.42 -26.44 38.80
CA GLY A 134 50.74 -25.26 38.27
C GLY A 134 50.13 -25.50 36.90
N LEU A 135 50.86 -26.10 35.97
CA LEU A 135 50.38 -26.41 34.62
C LEU A 135 49.19 -27.37 34.63
N LEU A 136 49.19 -28.38 35.49
CA LEU A 136 48.07 -29.32 35.60
C LEU A 136 46.80 -28.65 36.14
N LEU A 137 46.92 -27.79 37.16
CA LEU A 137 45.78 -27.05 37.70
C LEU A 137 45.24 -26.02 36.70
N VAL A 138 46.13 -25.33 35.98
CA VAL A 138 45.76 -24.40 34.91
C VAL A 138 45.07 -25.14 33.77
N ALA A 139 45.56 -26.31 33.35
CA ALA A 139 44.94 -27.10 32.29
C ALA A 139 43.51 -27.55 32.65
N VAL A 140 43.27 -27.97 33.90
CA VAL A 140 41.93 -28.35 34.38
C VAL A 140 41.00 -27.13 34.43
N LEU A 141 41.48 -25.99 34.91
CA LEU A 141 40.71 -24.74 34.92
C LEU A 141 40.35 -24.28 33.50
N VAL A 142 41.30 -24.32 32.56
CA VAL A 142 41.05 -23.98 31.15
C VAL A 142 40.04 -24.94 30.54
N ALA A 143 40.15 -26.25 30.79
CA ALA A 143 39.18 -27.23 30.27
C ALA A 143 37.74 -26.98 30.77
N LEU A 144 37.58 -26.60 32.05
CA LEU A 144 36.28 -26.26 32.63
C LEU A 144 35.72 -24.94 32.08
N LEU A 145 36.57 -23.93 31.87
CA LEU A 145 36.17 -22.66 31.25
C LEU A 145 35.76 -22.85 29.79
N VAL A 146 36.46 -23.69 29.05
CA VAL A 146 36.10 -24.03 27.65
C VAL A 146 34.77 -24.77 27.61
N ALA A 147 34.54 -25.76 28.48
CA ALA A 147 33.28 -26.51 28.51
C ALA A 147 32.06 -25.63 28.85
N THR A 148 32.21 -24.68 29.79
CA THR A 148 31.13 -23.75 30.17
C THR A 148 30.83 -22.73 29.08
N LYS A 149 31.85 -22.22 28.38
CA LYS A 149 31.67 -21.31 27.24
C LYS A 149 31.08 -22.03 26.02
N PHE A 150 31.53 -23.24 25.69
CA PHE A 150 30.99 -24.01 24.55
C PHE A 150 29.52 -24.41 24.74
N GLY A 151 29.11 -24.75 25.96
CA GLY A 151 27.70 -25.06 26.28
C GLY A 151 26.78 -23.83 26.12
N SER A 152 27.25 -22.66 26.55
CA SER A 152 26.49 -21.40 26.46
C SER A 152 26.44 -20.86 25.03
N ILE A 153 27.54 -20.97 24.28
CA ILE A 153 27.61 -20.60 22.86
C ILE A 153 26.66 -21.47 22.04
N LYS A 154 26.65 -22.80 22.24
CA LYS A 154 25.74 -23.69 21.49
C LYS A 154 24.26 -23.40 21.77
N LEU A 155 23.91 -23.01 23.00
CA LEU A 155 22.54 -22.61 23.37
C LEU A 155 22.14 -21.25 22.79
N CYS A 156 23.05 -20.26 22.78
CA CYS A 156 22.79 -18.95 22.19
C CYS A 156 22.65 -19.01 20.66
N TRP A 157 23.48 -19.80 19.98
CA TRP A 157 23.42 -19.95 18.52
C TRP A 157 22.14 -20.68 18.08
N ASN A 158 21.65 -21.62 18.89
CA ASN A 158 20.40 -22.34 18.61
C ASN A 158 19.17 -21.43 18.73
N ARG A 159 19.18 -20.48 19.66
CA ARG A 159 18.06 -19.56 19.90
C ARG A 159 17.96 -18.45 18.84
N GLU A 160 19.09 -17.96 18.33
CA GLU A 160 19.12 -17.00 17.23
C GLU A 160 18.57 -17.60 15.92
N LEU A 161 18.98 -18.85 15.62
CA LEU A 161 18.51 -19.57 14.44
C LEU A 161 17.01 -19.90 14.49
N GLU A 162 16.47 -20.12 15.69
CA GLU A 162 15.04 -20.37 15.90
C GLU A 162 14.18 -19.12 15.59
N MET A 163 14.65 -17.93 15.99
CA MET A 163 13.96 -16.67 15.67
C MET A 163 13.97 -16.34 14.18
N GLU A 164 15.08 -16.59 13.47
CA GLU A 164 15.13 -16.38 12.01
C GLU A 164 14.13 -17.27 11.26
N GLN A 165 13.96 -18.52 11.71
CA GLN A 165 12.98 -19.44 11.12
C GLN A 165 11.53 -19.03 11.40
N GLU A 166 11.23 -18.52 12.59
CA GLU A 166 9.91 -18.01 12.93
C GLU A 166 9.55 -16.78 12.09
N LEU A 167 10.48 -15.85 11.92
CA LEU A 167 10.27 -14.67 11.09
C LEU A 167 10.06 -15.04 9.60
N GLN A 168 10.75 -16.04 9.08
CA GLN A 168 10.51 -16.54 7.73
C GLN A 168 9.10 -17.13 7.59
N ARG A 169 8.67 -17.94 8.56
CA ARG A 169 7.32 -18.54 8.58
C ARG A 169 6.23 -17.48 8.70
N GLU A 170 6.43 -16.45 9.52
CA GLU A 170 5.49 -15.31 9.61
C GLU A 170 5.36 -14.56 8.28
N ARG A 171 6.47 -14.33 7.57
CA ARG A 171 6.44 -13.70 6.24
C ARG A 171 5.74 -14.57 5.19
N GLU A 172 5.95 -15.88 5.20
CA GLU A 172 5.26 -16.81 4.31
C GLU A 172 3.75 -16.78 4.57
N LEU A 173 3.33 -16.84 5.84
CA LEU A 173 1.93 -16.72 6.22
C LEU A 173 1.34 -15.35 5.85
N GLU A 174 2.10 -14.27 6.02
CA GLU A 174 1.67 -12.92 5.62
C GLU A 174 1.48 -12.82 4.09
N MET A 175 2.37 -13.42 3.30
CA MET A 175 2.21 -13.51 1.85
C MET A 175 1.01 -14.36 1.45
N GLU A 176 0.80 -15.52 2.07
CA GLU A 176 -0.37 -16.36 1.81
C GLU A 176 -1.67 -15.63 2.16
N GLN A 177 -1.72 -14.92 3.29
CA GLN A 177 -2.87 -14.11 3.68
C GLN A 177 -3.11 -12.94 2.71
N LYS A 178 -2.05 -12.30 2.20
CA LYS A 178 -2.17 -11.27 1.16
C LYS A 178 -2.75 -11.85 -0.12
N LEU A 179 -2.24 -13.00 -0.57
CA LEU A 179 -2.72 -13.67 -1.77
C LEU A 179 -4.18 -14.11 -1.65
N LEU A 180 -4.58 -14.62 -0.49
CA LEU A 180 -5.97 -14.97 -0.20
C LEU A 180 -6.88 -13.74 -0.25
N ARG A 181 -6.49 -12.63 0.40
CA ARG A 181 -7.26 -11.37 0.35
C ARG A 181 -7.36 -10.80 -1.06
N GLU A 182 -6.28 -10.88 -1.85
CA GLU A 182 -6.32 -10.46 -3.24
C GLU A 182 -7.25 -11.35 -4.07
N ARG A 183 -7.25 -12.67 -3.84
CA ARG A 183 -8.20 -13.59 -4.50
C ARG A 183 -9.65 -13.27 -4.13
N GLU A 184 -9.95 -13.09 -2.84
CA GLU A 184 -11.30 -12.71 -2.37
C GLU A 184 -11.73 -11.35 -2.95
N LEU A 185 -10.79 -10.40 -3.05
CA LEU A 185 -11.05 -9.10 -3.68
C LEU A 185 -11.36 -9.25 -5.17
N GLU A 186 -10.63 -10.08 -5.91
CA GLU A 186 -10.92 -10.36 -7.32
C GLU A 186 -12.25 -11.09 -7.50
N GLU A 187 -12.62 -12.00 -6.61
CA GLU A 187 -13.94 -12.63 -6.60
C GLU A 187 -15.06 -11.60 -6.35
N MET A 188 -14.90 -10.73 -5.33
CA MET A 188 -15.83 -9.62 -5.09
C MET A 188 -15.92 -8.65 -6.27
N LYS A 189 -14.79 -8.33 -6.92
CA LYS A 189 -14.78 -7.48 -8.12
C LYS A 189 -15.54 -8.12 -9.26
N GLN A 190 -15.37 -9.42 -9.50
CA GLN A 190 -16.12 -10.13 -10.53
C GLN A 190 -17.60 -10.16 -10.23
N GLU A 191 -17.99 -10.41 -8.98
CA GLU A 191 -19.40 -10.41 -8.59
C GLU A 191 -20.03 -9.04 -8.80
N LEU A 192 -19.35 -7.98 -8.35
CA LEU A 192 -19.81 -6.61 -8.56
C LEU A 192 -19.86 -6.23 -10.05
N LEU A 193 -18.93 -6.73 -10.86
CA LEU A 193 -18.93 -6.49 -12.30
C LEU A 193 -20.15 -7.16 -12.97
N ARG A 194 -20.52 -8.37 -12.55
CA ARG A 194 -21.75 -9.04 -13.01
C ARG A 194 -23.00 -8.29 -12.59
N GLU A 195 -23.06 -7.83 -11.34
CA GLU A 195 -24.18 -7.00 -10.88
C GLU A 195 -24.30 -5.71 -11.71
N CYS A 196 -23.19 -5.05 -12.00
CA CYS A 196 -23.15 -3.83 -12.82
C CYS A 196 -23.58 -4.11 -14.28
N GLU A 197 -23.16 -5.23 -14.87
CA GLU A 197 -23.58 -5.65 -16.21
C GLU A 197 -25.09 -5.90 -16.27
N LEU A 198 -25.64 -6.63 -15.29
CA LEU A 198 -27.08 -6.86 -15.16
C LEU A 198 -27.85 -5.55 -14.95
N GLU A 199 -27.34 -4.64 -14.13
CA GLU A 199 -27.94 -3.31 -13.96
C GLU A 199 -27.97 -2.53 -15.27
N MET A 200 -26.89 -2.57 -16.05
CA MET A 200 -26.78 -1.89 -17.33
C MET A 200 -27.77 -2.49 -18.33
N GLU A 201 -27.86 -3.82 -18.44
CA GLU A 201 -28.84 -4.49 -19.29
C GLU A 201 -30.28 -4.13 -18.89
N GLN A 202 -30.58 -4.08 -17.59
CA GLN A 202 -31.89 -3.67 -17.11
C GLN A 202 -32.20 -2.19 -17.41
N LYS A 203 -31.20 -1.31 -17.34
CA LYS A 203 -31.34 0.10 -17.73
C LYS A 203 -31.62 0.22 -19.23
N LEU A 204 -30.85 -0.48 -20.07
CA LEU A 204 -31.08 -0.53 -21.52
C LEU A 204 -32.46 -1.10 -21.89
N LEU A 205 -32.90 -2.16 -21.22
CA LEU A 205 -34.25 -2.71 -21.40
C LEU A 205 -35.34 -1.73 -20.97
N ARG A 206 -35.13 -0.97 -19.89
CA ARG A 206 -36.05 0.09 -19.45
C ARG A 206 -36.10 1.23 -20.47
N GLU A 207 -34.95 1.67 -20.97
CA GLU A 207 -34.86 2.71 -22.00
C GLU A 207 -35.56 2.26 -23.29
N ARG A 208 -35.31 1.03 -23.78
CA ARG A 208 -36.01 0.48 -24.93
C ARG A 208 -37.53 0.44 -24.73
N LYS A 209 -38.00 0.02 -23.54
CA LYS A 209 -39.44 0.04 -23.21
C LYS A 209 -40.03 1.45 -23.17
N LEU A 210 -39.23 2.45 -22.79
CA LEU A 210 -39.65 3.86 -22.82
C LEU A 210 -39.72 4.38 -24.25
N GLU A 211 -38.74 4.02 -25.08
CA GLU A 211 -38.69 4.35 -26.50
C GLU A 211 -39.88 3.73 -27.25
N ASP A 212 -40.13 2.43 -27.09
CA ASP A 212 -41.30 1.71 -27.64
C ASP A 212 -42.63 2.32 -27.18
N ARG A 213 -42.72 2.86 -25.94
CA ARG A 213 -43.93 3.53 -25.44
C ARG A 213 -44.10 4.92 -26.06
N GLN A 214 -43.00 5.57 -26.45
CA GLN A 214 -43.02 6.91 -27.03
C GLN A 214 -43.28 6.88 -28.54
N GLU A 215 -42.86 5.83 -29.25
CA GLU A 215 -43.08 5.60 -30.68
C GLU A 215 -44.56 5.77 -31.11
N PRO A 216 -45.56 5.07 -30.52
CA PRO A 216 -46.97 5.23 -30.91
C PRO A 216 -47.54 6.61 -30.53
N ARG A 217 -46.96 7.28 -29.52
CA ARG A 217 -47.36 8.65 -29.16
C ARG A 217 -46.88 9.64 -30.23
N LYS A 218 -45.65 9.50 -30.71
CA LYS A 218 -45.11 10.30 -31.83
C LYS A 218 -45.89 10.04 -33.12
N GLU A 219 -46.27 8.79 -33.40
CA GLU A 219 -47.13 8.47 -34.53
C GLU A 219 -48.51 9.11 -34.41
N CYS A 220 -49.14 9.08 -33.23
CA CYS A 220 -50.43 9.77 -33.01
C CYS A 220 -50.30 11.30 -33.19
N GLU A 221 -49.25 11.93 -32.66
CA GLU A 221 -49.00 13.37 -32.83
C GLU A 221 -48.74 13.73 -34.30
N LEU A 222 -47.99 12.88 -35.02
CA LEU A 222 -47.75 13.03 -36.45
C LEU A 222 -49.05 12.86 -37.26
N GLU A 223 -49.91 11.91 -36.90
CA GLU A 223 -51.22 11.73 -37.53
C GLU A 223 -52.18 12.89 -37.21
N GLU A 224 -52.18 13.43 -35.99
CA GLU A 224 -52.92 14.65 -35.66
C GLU A 224 -52.42 15.85 -36.49
N MET A 225 -51.10 15.97 -36.67
CA MET A 225 -50.50 17.01 -37.50
C MET A 225 -50.85 16.83 -38.98
N LYS A 226 -50.80 15.61 -39.51
CA LYS A 226 -51.29 15.28 -40.86
C LYS A 226 -52.78 15.60 -41.01
N GLN A 227 -53.61 15.33 -40.01
CA GLN A 227 -55.02 15.70 -40.01
C GLN A 227 -55.24 17.21 -39.96
N LYS A 228 -54.41 17.96 -39.22
CA LYS A 228 -54.45 19.44 -39.22
C LYS A 228 -54.09 19.98 -40.61
N ILE A 229 -53.00 19.52 -41.21
CA ILE A 229 -52.60 19.89 -42.58
C ILE A 229 -53.69 19.50 -43.58
N TRP A 230 -54.29 18.32 -43.44
CA TRP A 230 -55.39 17.89 -44.28
C TRP A 230 -56.61 18.80 -44.11
N ARG A 231 -56.95 19.23 -42.89
CA ARG A 231 -58.06 20.18 -42.64
C ARG A 231 -57.77 21.56 -43.20
N GLU A 232 -56.56 22.09 -43.05
CA GLU A 232 -56.15 23.39 -43.59
C GLU A 232 -56.09 23.38 -45.12
N GLY A 233 -55.56 22.31 -45.71
CA GLY A 233 -55.61 22.06 -47.15
C GLY A 233 -57.05 21.88 -47.65
N LYS A 234 -57.90 21.17 -46.89
CA LYS A 234 -59.31 20.97 -47.21
C LYS A 234 -60.10 22.27 -47.15
N MET A 235 -59.79 23.16 -46.21
CA MET A 235 -60.41 24.48 -46.08
C MET A 235 -60.15 25.36 -47.31
N LYS A 236 -59.00 25.18 -47.99
CA LYS A 236 -58.72 25.83 -49.29
C LYS A 236 -59.47 25.18 -50.47
N THR A 237 -59.81 23.89 -50.38
CA THR A 237 -60.52 23.15 -51.44
C THR A 237 -62.05 23.14 -51.32
N MET A 238 -62.62 23.62 -50.20
CA MET A 238 -64.06 23.60 -49.90
C MET A 238 -64.89 24.61 -50.72
N ASN A 239 -64.31 25.12 -51.82
CA ASN A 239 -65.00 25.81 -52.91
C ASN A 239 -65.26 24.89 -54.13
N LEU A 240 -65.00 23.58 -54.06
CA LEU A 240 -65.19 22.65 -55.17
C LEU A 240 -66.18 21.50 -54.90
N ASP A 241 -67.36 21.65 -55.52
CA ASP A 241 -68.35 20.67 -56.00
C ASP A 241 -68.82 19.50 -55.09
N PRO A 242 -70.10 19.51 -54.63
CA PRO A 242 -70.73 18.45 -53.81
C PRO A 242 -70.68 17.02 -54.38
N TRP A 243 -70.47 16.85 -55.69
CA TRP A 243 -70.35 15.51 -56.29
C TRP A 243 -69.11 14.74 -55.86
N ARG A 244 -68.02 15.44 -55.51
CA ARG A 244 -66.75 14.82 -55.12
C ARG A 244 -66.79 14.27 -53.69
N GLU A 245 -67.59 14.90 -52.80
CA GLU A 245 -67.76 14.44 -51.42
C GLU A 245 -68.50 13.10 -51.34
N ARG A 246 -69.50 12.89 -52.20
CA ARG A 246 -70.28 11.64 -52.23
C ARG A 246 -69.42 10.43 -52.64
N LYS A 247 -68.53 10.59 -53.62
CA LYS A 247 -67.55 9.57 -54.02
C LYS A 247 -66.51 9.28 -52.93
N LEU A 248 -66.11 10.30 -52.18
CA LEU A 248 -65.17 10.13 -51.06
C LEU A 248 -65.83 9.45 -49.86
N GLU A 249 -67.13 9.68 -49.62
CA GLU A 249 -67.88 8.93 -48.60
C GLU A 249 -68.10 7.47 -48.98
N GLU A 250 -68.36 7.19 -50.25
CA GLU A 250 -68.46 5.82 -50.78
C GLU A 250 -67.14 5.08 -50.62
N LYS A 251 -66.02 5.70 -51.03
CA LYS A 251 -64.68 5.13 -50.85
C LYS A 251 -64.26 5.00 -49.38
N ARG A 252 -64.68 5.92 -48.49
CA ARG A 252 -64.51 5.80 -47.03
C ARG A 252 -65.38 4.71 -46.41
N ARG A 253 -66.51 4.33 -47.01
CA ARG A 253 -67.29 3.17 -46.58
C ARG A 253 -66.61 1.87 -46.99
N GLU A 254 -65.98 1.85 -48.16
CA GLU A 254 -65.23 0.70 -48.68
C GLU A 254 -63.99 0.40 -47.81
N ILE A 255 -63.16 1.42 -47.55
CA ILE A 255 -61.98 1.28 -46.65
C ILE A 255 -62.38 0.88 -45.22
N ARG A 256 -63.53 1.36 -44.71
CA ARG A 256 -64.03 0.92 -43.39
C ARG A 256 -64.48 -0.54 -43.37
N LYS A 257 -64.89 -1.10 -44.50
CA LYS A 257 -65.20 -2.54 -44.59
C LYS A 257 -63.91 -3.35 -44.59
N GLU A 258 -62.91 -2.95 -45.37
CA GLU A 258 -61.59 -3.59 -45.40
C GLU A 258 -60.90 -3.55 -44.02
N CYS A 259 -60.95 -2.41 -43.33
CA CYS A 259 -60.35 -2.27 -42.01
C CYS A 259 -61.06 -3.14 -40.95
N LYS A 260 -62.39 -3.31 -41.05
CA LYS A 260 -63.12 -4.27 -40.18
C LYS A 260 -62.81 -5.72 -40.52
N GLU A 261 -62.55 -6.03 -41.79
CA GLU A 261 -62.17 -7.37 -42.23
C GLU A 261 -60.77 -7.73 -41.71
N GLU A 262 -59.82 -6.80 -41.76
CA GLU A 262 -58.47 -6.98 -41.21
C GLU A 262 -58.45 -7.02 -39.68
N GLU A 263 -59.29 -6.24 -38.99
CA GLU A 263 -59.45 -6.36 -37.53
C GLU A 263 -60.03 -7.72 -37.12
N MET A 264 -60.95 -8.27 -37.93
CA MET A 264 -61.52 -9.61 -37.73
C MET A 264 -60.47 -10.68 -37.99
N LYS A 265 -59.63 -10.54 -39.03
CA LYS A 265 -58.47 -11.42 -39.30
C LYS A 265 -57.44 -11.36 -38.17
N GLN A 266 -57.16 -10.19 -37.60
CA GLN A 266 -56.27 -10.05 -36.43
C GLN A 266 -56.86 -10.64 -35.14
N LYS A 267 -58.20 -10.65 -34.99
CA LYS A 267 -58.86 -11.34 -33.86
C LYS A 267 -58.80 -12.85 -34.03
N ILE A 268 -59.06 -13.36 -35.24
CA ILE A 268 -58.91 -14.78 -35.59
C ILE A 268 -57.46 -15.23 -35.38
N TRP A 269 -56.47 -14.45 -35.84
CA TRP A 269 -55.05 -14.76 -35.63
C TRP A 269 -54.64 -14.72 -34.15
N ARG A 270 -55.27 -13.86 -33.34
CA ARG A 270 -55.08 -13.84 -31.88
C ARG A 270 -55.73 -15.01 -31.17
N GLU A 271 -56.89 -15.50 -31.63
CA GLU A 271 -57.56 -16.68 -31.07
C GLU A 271 -56.84 -17.98 -31.48
N ASP A 272 -56.42 -18.11 -32.74
CA ASP A 272 -55.60 -19.24 -33.22
C ASP A 272 -54.21 -19.27 -32.56
N GLY A 273 -53.64 -18.08 -32.30
CA GLY A 273 -52.41 -17.93 -31.50
C GLY A 273 -52.59 -18.26 -30.00
N LEU A 274 -53.81 -18.18 -29.47
CA LEU A 274 -54.14 -18.57 -28.10
C LEU A 274 -54.42 -20.09 -27.98
N LEU A 275 -54.98 -20.71 -29.02
CA LEU A 275 -55.21 -22.15 -29.11
C LEU A 275 -53.92 -22.98 -29.28
N GLN A 276 -52.85 -22.40 -29.85
CA GLN A 276 -51.52 -23.05 -29.88
C GLN A 276 -50.80 -23.05 -28.52
N LEU A 277 -51.29 -22.32 -27.52
CA LEU A 277 -50.77 -22.33 -26.13
C LEU A 277 -51.46 -23.34 -25.21
N LEU A 278 -52.57 -23.96 -25.64
CA LEU A 278 -53.32 -24.94 -24.85
C LEU A 278 -53.29 -26.36 -25.44
N ASP A 279 -52.69 -26.56 -26.61
CA ASP A 279 -52.65 -27.86 -27.30
C ASP A 279 -51.20 -28.36 -27.52
N SER A 280 -50.36 -28.21 -26.49
CA SER A 280 -49.09 -28.95 -26.41
C SER A 280 -49.29 -30.18 -25.51
N PRO A 281 -49.52 -31.38 -26.08
CA PRO A 281 -49.51 -32.62 -25.31
C PRO A 281 -48.09 -32.92 -24.80
N GLU A 282 -48.02 -33.29 -23.53
CA GLU A 282 -46.83 -33.84 -22.88
C GLU A 282 -46.13 -34.87 -23.78
N THR A 283 -44.81 -34.73 -23.96
CA THR A 283 -43.98 -35.81 -24.52
C THR A 283 -42.98 -36.28 -23.46
N PRO A 284 -42.96 -37.58 -23.14
CA PRO A 284 -41.85 -38.19 -22.42
C PRO A 284 -40.85 -38.84 -23.38
N ALA A 285 -39.59 -38.78 -22.93
CA ALA A 285 -38.49 -39.70 -23.23
C ALA A 285 -37.80 -39.64 -24.60
N GLU A 286 -36.57 -39.14 -24.53
CA GLU A 286 -35.46 -39.44 -25.41
C GLU A 286 -35.07 -40.94 -25.34
N LYS A 287 -35.05 -41.61 -26.49
CA LYS A 287 -34.10 -42.70 -26.76
C LYS A 287 -33.54 -42.56 -28.18
N GLN A 288 -32.21 -42.51 -28.19
CA GLN A 288 -31.29 -42.52 -29.31
C GLN A 288 -31.66 -43.49 -30.45
N ASN A 289 -31.47 -43.06 -31.70
CA ASN A 289 -30.43 -43.59 -32.60
C ASN A 289 -30.75 -43.31 -34.08
N GLY A 290 -29.69 -43.08 -34.85
CA GLY A 290 -29.61 -43.71 -36.18
C GLY A 290 -29.75 -42.77 -37.36
N TYR A 291 -28.59 -42.44 -37.92
CA TYR A 291 -28.37 -42.01 -39.29
C TYR A 291 -29.25 -42.74 -40.32
N SER A 292 -29.80 -41.94 -41.23
CA SER A 292 -30.33 -42.34 -42.52
C SER A 292 -29.18 -42.70 -43.47
N THR A 293 -29.33 -43.82 -44.18
CA THR A 293 -29.13 -43.82 -45.63
C THR A 293 -29.97 -44.90 -46.28
N GLY A 294 -30.63 -44.53 -47.37
CA GLY A 294 -30.45 -45.27 -48.62
C GLY A 294 -31.42 -46.41 -48.89
N ASN A 295 -32.48 -46.03 -49.58
CA ASN A 295 -33.32 -46.89 -50.42
C ASN A 295 -32.47 -47.65 -51.46
N SER A 296 -32.70 -48.96 -51.64
CA SER A 296 -32.89 -49.61 -52.96
C SER A 296 -32.99 -51.14 -52.86
N LYS A 297 -34.21 -51.61 -53.12
CA LYS A 297 -34.61 -52.67 -54.07
C LYS A 297 -33.64 -53.83 -54.41
N GLU A 298 -34.26 -55.01 -54.33
CA GLU A 298 -34.14 -56.20 -55.20
C GLU A 298 -32.81 -56.98 -55.22
N ALA A 299 -32.82 -58.25 -54.76
CA ALA A 299 -33.13 -59.41 -55.60
C ALA A 299 -32.79 -60.74 -54.87
N VAL A 300 -33.63 -61.77 -55.14
CA VAL A 300 -33.47 -63.23 -54.91
C VAL A 300 -33.66 -63.75 -53.48
#